data_AF-A0A0L0FXG9-F1
#
_entry.id   AF-A0A0L0FXG9-F1
#
_cell.length_a   1.000
_cell.length_b   1.000
_cell.length_c   1.000
_cell.angle_alpha   90.00
_cell.angle_beta   90.00
_cell.angle_gamma   90.00
#
_symmetry.space_group_name_H-M   'P 1'
#
loop_
_entity.id
_entity.type
_entity.pdbx_description
1 polymer ?
#
loop_
_entity_poly.entity_id
_entity_poly.type
_entity_poly.pdbx_seq_one_letter_code
_entity_poly.pdbx_strand_id
1 'polypeptide(L)'
;MDFTNPEVRRSDLKIDSEVPSYEDGMRLLKEQLVRTDTNLIFVSAKRFLKALRCHGYEPGGNISDPLIADWLLSPSTDYKSPFETLSPCLPLCKWSVRDHTSTKPAATDRSKEPNRVSNKMPIKDPPLDTRVVECAKECLVGWEVMPILSQKLHRHTMDTLFTKIEMPVVRLVADLEARGFPVITE
;
A
#
# COMPACT_ATOMS: atom_id res chain seq x y z
N MET A 1 -6.18 5.16 -36.50
CA MET A 1 -5.48 5.82 -35.39
C MET A 1 -4.31 4.93 -35.04
N ASP A 2 -3.09 5.41 -35.30
CA ASP A 2 -1.84 4.70 -35.03
C ASP A 2 -1.48 4.77 -33.54
N PHE A 3 -1.13 3.63 -32.93
CA PHE A 3 -0.79 3.48 -31.50
C PHE A 3 0.72 3.24 -31.28
N THR A 4 1.59 3.85 -32.09
CA THR A 4 3.01 3.49 -32.18
C THR A 4 4.01 4.47 -31.55
N ASN A 5 3.61 5.31 -30.58
CA ASN A 5 4.56 6.19 -29.92
C ASN A 5 4.62 6.02 -28.38
N PRO A 6 5.57 5.24 -27.84
CA PRO A 6 5.72 5.01 -26.41
C PRO A 6 6.57 6.07 -25.69
N GLU A 7 6.95 7.17 -26.35
CA GLU A 7 7.70 8.26 -25.71
C GLU A 7 6.79 9.42 -25.31
N VAL A 8 5.94 9.20 -24.29
CA VAL A 8 5.55 10.33 -23.44
C VAL A 8 6.78 10.68 -22.61
N ARG A 9 7.55 11.65 -23.10
CA ARG A 9 8.74 12.17 -22.44
C ARG A 9 8.34 12.60 -21.04
N ARG A 10 9.08 12.11 -20.03
CA ARG A 10 8.94 12.48 -18.61
C ARG A 10 8.98 14.00 -18.34
N SER A 11 9.34 14.82 -19.33
CA SER A 11 9.47 16.28 -19.26
C SER A 11 8.16 17.06 -19.40
N ASP A 12 7.06 16.44 -19.85
CA ASP A 12 5.89 17.20 -20.31
C ASP A 12 4.77 17.26 -19.25
N LEU A 13 4.91 16.55 -18.14
CA LEU A 13 4.11 16.74 -16.93
C LEU A 13 4.76 17.83 -16.08
N LYS A 14 4.66 19.09 -16.53
CA LYS A 14 4.74 20.21 -15.59
C LYS A 14 3.48 20.15 -14.75
N ILE A 15 3.60 19.74 -13.50
CA ILE A 15 2.54 19.92 -12.51
C ILE A 15 2.52 21.42 -12.18
N ASP A 16 1.93 22.20 -13.08
CA ASP A 16 1.57 23.59 -12.82
C ASP A 16 0.28 23.57 -12.00
N SER A 17 0.40 23.53 -10.68
CA SER A 17 -0.66 23.95 -9.74
C SER A 17 -0.10 24.03 -8.33
N GLU A 18 -0.55 25.03 -7.58
CA GLU A 18 -0.42 25.06 -6.13
C GLU A 18 -0.90 23.70 -5.58
N VAL A 19 0.04 22.86 -5.16
CA VAL A 19 -0.30 21.59 -4.50
C VAL A 19 -1.17 21.97 -3.31
N PRO A 20 -2.41 21.45 -3.21
CA PRO A 20 -3.29 21.77 -2.09
C PRO A 20 -2.54 21.55 -0.78
N SER A 21 -2.76 22.44 0.19
CA SER A 21 -2.23 22.21 1.53
C SER A 21 -2.64 20.82 2.00
N TYR A 22 -1.82 20.19 2.85
CA TYR A 22 -2.15 18.88 3.41
C TYR A 22 -3.56 18.88 4.05
N GLU A 23 -3.92 19.97 4.72
CA GLU A 23 -5.23 20.15 5.34
C GLU A 23 -6.36 20.23 4.31
N ASP A 24 -6.18 20.96 3.21
CA ASP A 24 -7.17 21.04 2.14
C ASP A 24 -7.34 19.71 1.40
N GLY A 25 -6.23 19.03 1.10
CA GLY A 25 -6.26 17.70 0.50
C GLY A 25 -6.99 16.69 1.38
N MET A 26 -6.68 16.67 2.68
CA MET A 26 -7.35 15.78 3.63
C MET A 26 -8.82 16.14 3.86
N ARG A 27 -9.17 17.44 3.82
CA ARG A 27 -10.57 17.89 3.90
C ARG A 27 -11.39 17.41 2.70
N LEU A 28 -10.86 17.51 1.49
CA LEU A 28 -11.52 17.03 0.27
C LEU A 28 -11.65 15.50 0.26
N LEU A 29 -10.61 14.78 0.70
CA LEU A 29 -10.63 13.32 0.79
C LEU A 29 -11.60 12.81 1.87
N LYS A 30 -11.81 13.59 2.95
CA LYS A 30 -12.70 13.22 4.06
C LYS A 30 -14.06 12.77 3.57
N GLU A 31 -14.68 13.57 2.70
CA GLU A 31 -16.04 13.35 2.22
C GLU A 31 -16.16 12.02 1.48
N GLN A 32 -15.14 11.62 0.72
CA GLN A 32 -15.14 10.34 0.02
C GLN A 32 -14.81 9.16 0.93
N LEU A 33 -13.93 9.36 1.92
CA LEU A 33 -13.49 8.30 2.83
C LEU A 33 -14.59 7.89 3.81
N VAL A 34 -15.38 8.83 4.34
CA VAL A 34 -16.40 8.53 5.38
C VAL A 34 -17.69 7.93 4.83
N ARG A 35 -17.87 7.95 3.50
CA ARG A 35 -19.05 7.35 2.86
C ARG A 35 -19.12 5.85 3.11
N THR A 36 -20.32 5.35 3.43
CA THR A 36 -20.57 3.93 3.71
C THR A 36 -20.91 3.12 2.47
N ASP A 37 -21.27 3.78 1.37
CA ASP A 37 -21.63 3.18 0.09
C ASP A 37 -20.42 2.97 -0.84
N THR A 38 -19.21 3.29 -0.38
CA THR A 38 -17.98 3.17 -1.18
C THR A 38 -17.27 1.84 -0.93
N ASN A 39 -16.62 1.32 -1.97
CA ASN A 39 -15.66 0.23 -1.86
C ASN A 39 -14.26 0.85 -1.95
N LEU A 40 -13.47 0.71 -0.89
CA LEU A 40 -12.13 1.25 -0.78
C LEU A 40 -11.12 0.11 -0.92
N ILE A 41 -10.21 0.24 -1.88
CA ILE A 41 -9.13 -0.73 -2.08
C ILE A 41 -7.84 -0.09 -1.60
N PHE A 42 -7.23 -0.67 -0.57
CA PHE A 42 -5.95 -0.24 -0.04
C PHE A 42 -4.94 -1.38 -0.15
N VAL A 43 -3.88 -1.18 -0.91
CA VAL A 43 -2.72 -2.09 -0.90
C VAL A 43 -2.01 -1.89 0.45
N SER A 44 -2.00 -2.90 1.32
CA SER A 44 -1.56 -2.75 2.73
C SER A 44 -2.51 -1.89 3.57
N ALA A 45 -3.78 -2.27 3.60
CA ALA A 45 -4.87 -1.56 4.27
C ALA A 45 -4.55 -1.20 5.73
N LYS A 46 -3.91 -2.10 6.49
CA LYS A 46 -3.53 -1.82 7.89
C LYS A 46 -2.75 -0.50 8.03
N ARG A 47 -1.77 -0.28 7.15
CA ARG A 47 -0.90 0.91 7.18
C ARG A 47 -1.69 2.19 6.92
N PHE A 48 -2.57 2.15 5.91
CA PHE A 48 -3.41 3.29 5.56
C PHE A 48 -4.45 3.59 6.63
N LEU A 49 -5.10 2.57 7.18
CA LEU A 49 -6.07 2.73 8.26
C LEU A 49 -5.44 3.33 9.50
N LYS A 50 -4.27 2.85 9.90
CA LYS A 50 -3.51 3.43 11.02
C LYS A 50 -3.21 4.91 10.77
N ALA A 51 -2.71 5.26 9.58
CA ALA A 51 -2.42 6.65 9.23
C ALA A 51 -3.68 7.53 9.29
N LEU A 52 -4.79 7.08 8.69
CA LEU A 52 -6.07 7.79 8.73
C LEU A 52 -6.56 8.00 10.17
N ARG A 53 -6.45 6.99 11.02
CA ARG A 53 -6.80 7.07 12.45
C ARG A 53 -5.97 8.11 13.21
N CYS A 54 -4.66 8.17 12.97
CA CYS A 54 -3.79 9.19 13.57
C CYS A 54 -4.22 10.62 13.19
N HIS A 55 -4.93 10.78 12.08
CA HIS A 55 -5.46 12.06 11.63
C HIS A 55 -6.97 12.23 11.93
N GLY A 56 -7.58 11.34 12.71
CA GLY A 56 -8.99 11.43 13.12
C GLY A 56 -10.00 11.03 12.04
N TYR A 57 -9.57 10.26 11.04
CA TYR A 57 -10.43 9.78 9.96
C TYR A 57 -10.82 8.31 10.15
N GLU A 58 -12.09 8.01 9.87
CA GLU A 58 -12.64 6.66 9.89
C GLU A 58 -13.31 6.35 8.55
N PRO A 59 -12.79 5.40 7.76
CA PRO A 59 -13.43 5.04 6.51
C PRO A 59 -14.74 4.29 6.74
N GLY A 60 -15.83 4.78 6.14
CA GLY A 60 -17.17 4.20 6.33
C GLY A 60 -17.45 2.99 5.44
N GLY A 61 -16.83 2.94 4.26
CA GLY A 61 -17.12 1.96 3.21
C GLY A 61 -16.59 0.56 3.48
N ASN A 62 -16.82 -0.36 2.54
CA ASN A 62 -16.20 -1.68 2.55
C ASN A 62 -14.73 -1.54 2.17
N ILE A 63 -13.83 -2.12 2.98
CA ILE A 63 -12.40 -2.05 2.74
C ILE A 63 -11.91 -3.40 2.26
N SER A 64 -11.12 -3.40 1.20
CA SER A 64 -10.47 -4.59 0.64
C SER A 64 -8.96 -4.37 0.54
N ASP A 65 -8.20 -5.40 0.85
CA ASP A 65 -6.74 -5.43 0.68
C ASP A 65 -6.34 -6.58 -0.26
N PRO A 66 -5.81 -6.28 -1.46
CA PRO A 66 -5.38 -7.31 -2.40
C PRO A 66 -4.22 -8.15 -1.86
N LEU A 67 -3.39 -7.65 -0.93
CA LEU A 67 -2.31 -8.46 -0.33
C LEU A 67 -2.86 -9.53 0.60
N ILE A 68 -3.90 -9.21 1.36
CA ILE A 68 -4.58 -10.18 2.23
C ILE A 68 -5.34 -11.20 1.39
N ALA A 69 -6.01 -10.76 0.32
CA ALA A 69 -6.69 -11.64 -0.61
C ALA A 69 -5.71 -12.62 -1.29
N ASP A 70 -4.54 -12.13 -1.73
CA ASP A 70 -3.49 -12.98 -2.31
C ASP A 70 -2.92 -13.97 -1.28
N TRP A 71 -2.62 -13.49 -0.06
CA TRP A 71 -2.12 -14.34 1.02
C TRP A 71 -3.08 -15.48 1.38
N LEU A 72 -4.39 -15.23 1.41
CA LEU A 72 -5.39 -16.28 1.65
C LEU A 72 -5.41 -17.34 0.53
N LEU A 73 -5.21 -16.93 -0.71
CA LEU A 73 -5.22 -17.82 -1.87
C LEU A 73 -3.92 -18.60 -2.03
N SER A 74 -2.80 -18.04 -1.57
CA SER A 74 -1.47 -18.61 -1.71
C SER A 74 -0.58 -18.18 -0.55
N PRO A 75 -0.78 -18.76 0.65
CA PRO A 75 0.00 -18.40 1.82
C PRO A 75 1.48 -18.78 1.58
N SER A 76 2.35 -17.77 1.55
CA SER A 76 3.79 -17.96 1.44
C SER A 76 4.49 -17.37 2.65
N THR A 77 5.62 -17.98 3.05
CA THR A 77 6.45 -17.51 4.17
C THR A 77 7.45 -16.43 3.76
N ASP A 78 7.63 -16.19 2.45
CA ASP A 78 8.61 -15.26 1.93
C ASP A 78 7.97 -13.89 1.71
N TYR A 79 8.47 -12.88 2.44
CA TYR A 79 8.05 -11.50 2.24
C TYR A 79 8.51 -10.99 0.87
N LYS A 80 7.55 -10.62 0.03
CA LYS A 80 7.77 -9.91 -1.23
C LYS A 80 7.16 -8.52 -1.16
N SER A 81 7.67 -7.58 -1.95
CA SER A 81 7.01 -6.27 -2.07
C SER A 81 5.58 -6.42 -2.61
N PRO A 82 4.66 -5.47 -2.34
CA PRO A 82 3.31 -5.53 -2.89
C PRO A 82 3.29 -5.66 -4.41
N PHE A 83 4.21 -4.98 -5.10
CA PHE A 83 4.37 -5.08 -6.54
C PHE A 83 4.83 -6.48 -6.98
N GLU A 84 5.83 -7.06 -6.32
CA GLU A 84 6.29 -8.43 -6.62
C GLU A 84 5.23 -9.49 -6.29
N THR A 85 4.41 -9.23 -5.27
CA THR A 85 3.33 -10.11 -4.83
C THR A 85 2.16 -10.09 -5.82
N LEU A 86 1.76 -8.90 -6.27
CA LEU A 86 0.56 -8.70 -7.08
C LEU A 86 0.81 -8.68 -8.60
N SER A 87 2.04 -8.39 -9.06
CA SER A 87 2.39 -8.39 -10.49
C SER A 87 2.13 -9.72 -11.21
N PRO A 88 2.35 -10.91 -10.61
CA PRO A 88 2.01 -12.19 -11.25
C PRO A 88 0.51 -12.35 -11.55
N CYS A 89 -0.35 -11.59 -10.87
CA CYS A 89 -1.80 -11.60 -11.10
C CYS A 89 -2.24 -10.73 -12.29
N LEU A 90 -1.33 -9.97 -12.92
CA LEU A 90 -1.63 -9.07 -14.04
C LEU A 90 -1.08 -9.61 -15.37
N PRO A 91 -1.94 -9.83 -16.39
CA PRO A 91 -1.52 -10.22 -17.74
C PRO A 91 -0.62 -9.19 -18.44
N LEU A 92 -0.58 -7.94 -17.96
CA LEU A 92 0.07 -6.80 -18.60
C LEU A 92 1.32 -6.29 -17.86
N CYS A 93 1.72 -6.89 -16.74
CA CYS A 93 2.89 -6.46 -15.96
C CYS A 93 4.22 -6.97 -16.55
N LYS A 94 4.50 -6.65 -17.82
CA LYS A 94 5.87 -6.54 -18.33
C LYS A 94 6.43 -5.13 -18.08
N TRP A 95 6.15 -4.58 -16.90
CA TRP A 95 6.69 -3.29 -16.51
C TRP A 95 8.03 -3.57 -15.86
N SER A 96 9.08 -3.42 -16.66
CA SER A 96 10.49 -3.65 -16.30
C SER A 96 10.82 -3.14 -14.90
N VAL A 97 10.85 -4.06 -13.93
CA VAL A 97 11.52 -3.90 -12.63
C VAL A 97 13.01 -4.03 -12.92
N ARG A 98 13.62 -3.00 -13.52
CA ARG A 98 15.09 -2.96 -13.65
C ARG A 98 15.76 -1.86 -12.86
N ASP A 99 15.07 -0.79 -12.48
CA ASP A 99 15.83 0.38 -12.01
C ASP A 99 15.86 0.61 -10.51
N HIS A 100 15.01 -0.01 -9.68
CA HIS A 100 14.88 0.44 -8.28
C HIS A 100 14.84 -0.70 -7.26
N THR A 101 15.64 -1.75 -7.46
CA THR A 101 16.18 -2.49 -6.31
C THR A 101 17.22 -1.61 -5.61
N SER A 102 16.75 -0.55 -4.94
CA SER A 102 17.46 0.03 -3.82
C SER A 102 17.62 -1.10 -2.81
N THR A 103 18.82 -1.66 -2.78
CA THR A 103 19.36 -2.60 -1.81
C THR A 103 18.75 -2.37 -0.43
N LYS A 104 17.75 -3.18 -0.04
CA LYS A 104 17.70 -3.63 1.35
C LYS A 104 19.03 -4.37 1.54
N PRO A 105 19.94 -3.93 2.44
CA PRO A 105 21.11 -4.74 2.71
C PRO A 105 20.59 -6.08 3.20
N ALA A 106 21.00 -7.14 2.49
CA ALA A 106 20.71 -8.52 2.83
C ALA A 106 20.96 -8.68 4.34
N ALA A 107 19.95 -9.20 5.05
CA ALA A 107 20.09 -9.63 6.42
C ALA A 107 21.15 -10.74 6.43
N THR A 108 22.40 -10.32 6.63
CA THR A 108 23.53 -11.20 6.88
C THR A 108 23.62 -11.33 8.38
N ASP A 109 23.59 -12.58 8.83
CA ASP A 109 23.87 -13.01 10.19
C ASP A 109 24.92 -12.12 10.87
N ARG A 110 24.48 -11.36 11.87
CA ARG A 110 25.38 -10.79 12.88
C ARG A 110 24.85 -11.16 14.25
N SER A 111 25.19 -12.38 14.62
CA SER A 111 25.36 -12.75 16.02
C SER A 111 26.35 -11.79 16.68
N LYS A 112 25.90 -11.21 17.81
CA LYS A 112 26.70 -10.71 18.94
C LYS A 112 27.74 -9.61 18.66
N GLU A 113 27.32 -8.35 18.85
CA GLU A 113 28.17 -7.32 19.48
C GLU A 113 27.30 -6.15 19.99
N PRO A 114 27.24 -5.89 21.30
CA PRO A 114 26.49 -4.76 21.85
C PRO A 114 27.41 -3.54 21.85
N ASN A 115 27.25 -2.68 20.85
CA ASN A 115 27.63 -1.25 20.80
C ASN A 115 28.06 -0.85 19.38
N ARG A 116 27.08 -0.72 18.48
CA ARG A 116 27.19 0.22 17.37
C ARG A 116 25.93 1.06 17.36
N VAL A 117 26.06 2.30 17.82
CA VAL A 117 25.16 3.38 17.44
C VAL A 117 25.12 3.37 15.92
N SER A 118 24.04 2.80 15.38
CA SER A 118 23.79 2.80 13.94
C SER A 118 23.43 4.23 13.59
N ASN A 119 24.43 5.02 13.20
CA ASN A 119 24.25 6.21 12.37
C ASN A 119 23.67 5.73 11.03
N LYS A 120 22.38 5.38 11.01
CA LYS A 120 21.62 5.35 9.77
C LYS A 120 21.58 6.80 9.31
N MET A 121 22.42 7.14 8.33
CA MET A 121 22.24 8.37 7.56
C MET A 121 20.76 8.44 7.15
N PRO A 122 20.08 9.58 7.30
CA PRO A 122 18.72 9.71 6.79
C PRO A 122 18.76 9.36 5.31
N ILE A 123 17.98 8.34 4.93
CA ILE A 123 17.77 7.99 3.54
C ILE A 123 17.27 9.28 2.88
N LYS A 124 18.00 9.82 1.91
CA LYS A 124 17.52 10.97 1.14
C LYS A 124 16.17 10.57 0.58
N ASP A 125 15.12 11.25 1.02
CA ASP A 125 13.78 10.99 0.50
C ASP A 125 13.81 11.15 -1.02
N PRO A 126 13.23 10.20 -1.77
CA PRO A 126 13.13 10.34 -3.21
C PRO A 126 12.37 11.62 -3.58
N PRO A 127 12.64 12.22 -4.75
CA PRO A 127 11.92 13.39 -5.23
C PRO A 127 10.39 13.20 -5.19
N LEU A 128 9.64 14.28 -4.97
CA LEU A 128 8.17 14.25 -4.87
C LEU A 128 7.54 13.53 -6.06
N ASP A 129 7.97 13.84 -7.28
CA ASP A 129 7.46 13.23 -8.51
C ASP A 129 7.64 11.71 -8.52
N THR A 130 8.78 11.22 -8.02
CA THR A 130 9.02 9.78 -7.89
C THR A 130 8.04 9.15 -6.91
N ARG A 131 7.84 9.77 -5.74
CA ARG A 131 6.90 9.28 -4.72
C ARG A 131 5.46 9.27 -5.21
N VAL A 132 5.04 10.32 -5.91
CA VAL A 132 3.70 10.42 -6.51
C VAL A 132 3.47 9.31 -7.53
N VAL A 133 4.45 9.09 -8.41
CA VAL A 133 4.37 8.01 -9.43
C VAL A 133 4.34 6.63 -8.78
N GLU A 134 5.13 6.38 -7.73
CA GLU A 134 5.12 5.11 -7.01
C GLU A 134 3.77 4.87 -6.30
N CYS A 135 3.24 5.85 -5.58
CA CYS A 135 1.92 5.77 -4.96
C CYS A 135 0.81 5.51 -6.00
N ALA A 136 0.83 6.23 -7.13
CA ALA A 136 -0.16 6.06 -8.20
C ALA A 136 -0.11 4.63 -8.80
N LYS A 137 1.10 4.07 -8.97
CA LYS A 137 1.28 2.69 -9.44
C LYS A 137 0.72 1.67 -8.45
N GLU A 138 0.99 1.82 -7.16
CA GLU A 138 0.44 0.93 -6.14
C GLU A 138 -1.09 0.96 -6.14
N CYS A 139 -1.70 2.15 -6.21
CA CYS A 139 -3.15 2.29 -6.30
C CYS A 139 -3.72 1.61 -7.56
N LEU A 140 -3.08 1.81 -8.72
CA LEU A 140 -3.52 1.22 -9.99
C LEU A 140 -3.45 -0.31 -9.93
N VAL A 141 -2.34 -0.87 -9.45
CA VAL A 141 -2.16 -2.32 -9.30
C VAL A 141 -3.23 -2.89 -8.36
N GLY A 142 -3.47 -2.25 -7.22
CA GLY A 142 -4.52 -2.70 -6.30
C GLY A 142 -5.91 -2.70 -6.95
N TRP A 143 -6.24 -1.65 -7.70
CA TRP A 143 -7.51 -1.52 -8.40
C TRP A 143 -7.72 -2.58 -9.49
N GLU A 144 -6.69 -2.87 -10.29
CA GLU A 144 -6.77 -3.86 -11.37
C GLU A 144 -6.79 -5.30 -10.86
N VAL A 145 -6.06 -5.59 -9.77
CA VAL A 145 -5.90 -6.96 -9.26
C VAL A 145 -7.05 -7.41 -8.38
N MET A 146 -7.66 -6.51 -7.60
CA MET A 146 -8.70 -6.88 -6.65
C MET A 146 -9.91 -7.62 -7.29
N PRO A 147 -10.44 -7.22 -8.46
CA PRO A 147 -11.51 -7.98 -9.13
C PRO A 147 -11.10 -9.42 -9.49
N ILE A 148 -9.86 -9.63 -9.91
CA ILE A 148 -9.32 -10.96 -10.25
C ILE A 148 -9.21 -11.81 -8.99
N LEU A 149 -8.65 -11.25 -7.91
CA LEU A 149 -8.53 -11.94 -6.62
C LEU A 149 -9.90 -12.23 -6.02
N SER A 150 -10.86 -11.32 -6.12
CA SER A 150 -12.23 -11.54 -5.64
C SER A 150 -12.90 -12.71 -6.35
N GLN A 151 -12.73 -12.84 -7.68
CA GLN A 151 -13.23 -14.02 -8.40
C GLN A 151 -12.56 -15.32 -7.93
N LYS A 152 -11.25 -15.28 -7.66
CA LYS A 152 -10.52 -16.44 -7.13
C LYS A 152 -11.00 -16.80 -5.71
N LEU A 153 -11.12 -15.83 -4.81
CA LEU A 153 -11.66 -16.02 -3.46
C LEU A 153 -13.02 -16.70 -3.52
N HIS A 154 -13.88 -16.27 -4.44
CA HIS A 154 -15.18 -16.90 -4.65
C HIS A 154 -15.09 -18.35 -5.11
N ARG A 155 -14.28 -18.62 -6.14
CA ARG A 155 -14.07 -19.99 -6.65
C ARG A 155 -13.49 -20.93 -5.60
N HIS A 156 -12.66 -20.42 -4.71
CA HIS A 156 -12.05 -21.18 -3.61
C HIS A 156 -12.86 -21.13 -2.31
N THR A 157 -14.07 -20.56 -2.31
CA THR A 157 -14.96 -20.42 -1.14
C THR A 157 -14.35 -19.67 0.05
N MET A 158 -13.42 -18.75 -0.23
CA MET A 158 -12.68 -17.94 0.76
C MET A 158 -13.31 -16.56 1.03
N ASP A 159 -14.40 -16.18 0.35
CA ASP A 159 -15.02 -14.85 0.50
C ASP A 159 -15.41 -14.54 1.95
N THR A 160 -15.96 -15.52 2.67
CA THR A 160 -16.40 -15.33 4.05
C THR A 160 -15.20 -15.10 4.96
N LEU A 161 -14.13 -15.89 4.79
CA LEU A 161 -12.89 -15.73 5.56
C LEU A 161 -12.27 -14.34 5.29
N PHE A 162 -12.19 -13.94 4.02
CA PHE A 162 -11.67 -12.63 3.64
C PHE A 162 -12.51 -11.48 4.22
N THR A 163 -13.82 -11.47 3.97
CA THR A 163 -14.69 -10.33 4.28
C THR A 163 -15.17 -10.26 5.73
N LYS A 164 -15.36 -11.41 6.39
CA LYS A 164 -15.93 -11.48 7.75
C LYS A 164 -14.91 -11.69 8.84
N ILE A 165 -13.69 -12.13 8.50
CA ILE A 165 -12.63 -12.39 9.47
C ILE A 165 -11.42 -11.49 9.20
N GLU A 166 -10.75 -11.66 8.07
CA GLU A 166 -9.47 -10.99 7.83
C GLU A 166 -9.59 -9.47 7.74
N MET A 167 -10.51 -8.94 6.91
CA MET A 167 -10.66 -7.49 6.78
C MET A 167 -11.10 -6.79 8.09
N PRO A 168 -12.03 -7.36 8.89
CA PRO A 168 -12.30 -6.87 10.25
C PRO A 168 -11.09 -6.91 11.19
N VAL A 169 -10.30 -7.98 11.17
CA VAL A 169 -9.07 -8.08 11.97
C VAL A 169 -8.07 -7.00 11.57
N VAL A 170 -7.89 -6.74 10.27
CA VAL A 170 -7.02 -5.66 9.77
C VAL A 170 -7.42 -4.30 10.35
N ARG A 171 -8.73 -3.98 10.40
CA ARG A 171 -9.22 -2.75 11.04
C ARG A 171 -8.89 -2.71 12.53
N LEU A 172 -9.18 -3.80 13.25
CA LEU A 172 -8.92 -3.89 14.69
C LEU A 172 -7.44 -3.70 15.01
N VAL A 173 -6.54 -4.36 14.27
CA VAL A 173 -5.09 -4.24 14.48
C VAL A 173 -4.62 -2.83 14.18
N ALA A 174 -5.13 -2.19 13.11
CA ALA A 174 -4.80 -0.80 12.81
C ALA A 174 -5.21 0.15 13.96
N ASP A 175 -6.39 -0.07 14.55
CA ASP A 175 -6.90 0.72 15.67
C ASP A 175 -6.06 0.51 16.94
N LEU A 176 -5.68 -0.73 17.25
CA LEU A 176 -4.79 -1.06 18.37
C LEU A 176 -3.40 -0.41 18.20
N GLU A 177 -2.83 -0.52 17.01
CA GLU A 177 -1.52 0.09 16.70
C GLU A 177 -1.56 1.62 16.71
N ALA A 178 -2.69 2.24 16.34
CA ALA A 178 -2.84 3.69 16.37
C ALA A 178 -2.94 4.23 17.81
N ARG A 179 -3.58 3.47 18.72
CA ARG A 179 -3.69 3.84 20.14
C ARG A 179 -2.36 3.69 20.88
N GLY A 180 -1.56 2.69 20.49
CA GLY A 180 -0.34 2.32 21.22
C GLY A 180 -0.64 1.76 22.62
N PHE A 181 0.41 1.60 23.42
CA PHE A 181 0.31 1.14 24.79
C PHE A 181 1.03 2.13 25.71
N PRO A 182 0.41 2.55 26.83
CA PRO A 182 1.08 3.42 27.79
C PRO A 182 2.23 2.64 28.45
N VAL A 183 3.43 3.22 28.40
CA VAL A 183 4.60 2.71 29.11
C VAL A 183 4.81 3.61 30.32
N ILE A 184 4.63 3.06 31.52
CA ILE A 184 4.94 3.74 32.77
C ILE A 184 6.44 3.53 33.02
N THR A 185 7.21 4.60 32.97
CA THR A 185 8.63 4.59 33.34
C THR A 185 8.77 5.10 34.77
N GLU A 186 9.30 4.28 35.67
CA GLU A 186 9.66 4.63 37.05
C GLU A 186 10.84 5.61 37.12
#